data_AF-A0A7I9WRD6-F1
#
_entry.id   AF-A0A7I9WRD6-F1
#
_cell.length_a   1.000
_cell.length_b   1.000
_cell.length_c   1.000
_cell.angle_alpha   90.00
_cell.angle_beta   90.00
_cell.angle_gamma   90.00
#
_symmetry.space_group_name_H-M   'P 1'
#
loop_
_entity.id
_entity.type
_entity.pdbx_description
1 polymer ?
#
loop_
_entity_poly.entity_id
_entity_poly.type
_entity_poly.pdbx_seq_one_letter_code
_entity_poly.pdbx_strand_id
1 'polypeptide(L)'
;MFCAGIASPAWAGPQASAPTVESAEQTIVDGYVSKQIACTPEMPPAFESITWDPPGFVPATGGSGMITDANPALGGQFTAAWTGSEWSVEYLYC
;
A
#
# COMPACT_ATOMS: atom_id res chain seq x y z
N MET A 1 35.80 -14.70 -3.00
CA MET A 1 35.55 -13.64 -2.01
C MET A 1 34.19 -13.93 -1.38
N PHE A 2 34.15 -14.55 -0.20
CA PHE A 2 32.92 -14.90 0.52
C PHE A 2 32.77 -14.01 1.75
N CYS A 3 31.57 -13.45 1.92
CA CYS A 3 30.75 -13.25 3.14
C CYS A 3 29.70 -12.17 2.79
N ALA A 4 28.43 -12.54 2.57
CA ALA A 4 27.38 -12.69 3.58
C ALA A 4 26.98 -11.35 4.23
N GLY A 5 25.71 -10.94 4.07
CA GLY A 5 25.19 -9.76 4.77
C GLY A 5 23.80 -9.35 4.32
N ILE A 6 22.78 -10.04 4.86
CA ILE A 6 21.42 -9.56 5.15
C ILE A 6 20.89 -8.38 4.30
N ALA A 7 19.89 -8.65 3.44
CA ALA A 7 18.91 -7.62 3.14
C ALA A 7 18.12 -7.39 4.43
N SER A 8 18.59 -6.46 5.27
CA SER A 8 17.79 -5.92 6.37
C SER A 8 16.44 -5.47 5.79
N PRO A 9 15.31 -5.75 6.45
CA PRO A 9 14.06 -5.12 6.05
C PRO A 9 14.28 -3.63 6.26
N ALA A 10 14.37 -2.89 5.16
CA ALA A 10 14.53 -1.46 5.21
C ALA A 10 13.25 -0.87 5.79
N TRP A 11 13.19 -0.75 7.12
CA TRP A 11 12.43 0.31 7.74
C TRP A 11 13.18 1.63 7.45
N ALA A 12 13.14 2.04 6.19
CA ALA A 12 13.52 3.38 5.81
C ALA A 12 12.37 4.29 6.25
N GLY A 13 12.68 5.28 7.08
CA GLY A 13 11.81 6.44 7.27
C GLY A 13 11.54 7.16 5.94
N PRO A 14 10.75 8.25 5.93
CA PRO A 14 10.13 8.82 4.72
C PRO A 14 11.15 9.47 3.79
N GLN A 15 11.92 8.64 3.09
CA GLN A 15 12.50 8.99 1.82
C GLN A 15 11.32 8.99 0.86
N ALA A 16 11.18 10.02 0.03
CA ALA A 16 10.31 9.94 -1.14
C ALA A 16 10.88 8.81 -2.01
N SER A 17 10.48 7.58 -1.70
CA SER A 17 10.94 6.39 -2.36
C SER A 17 10.63 6.58 -3.83
N ALA A 18 11.56 6.21 -4.70
CA ALA A 18 11.29 6.20 -6.13
C ALA A 18 9.90 5.58 -6.39
N PRO A 19 9.15 6.04 -7.40
CA PRO A 19 7.77 5.61 -7.60
C PRO A 19 7.72 4.17 -8.17
N THR A 20 8.07 3.23 -7.31
CA THR A 20 8.10 1.78 -7.49
C THR A 20 6.84 1.16 -6.94
N VAL A 21 6.59 -0.10 -7.29
CA VAL A 21 5.44 -0.85 -6.77
C VAL A 21 5.52 -0.99 -5.25
N GLU A 22 6.71 -1.25 -4.71
CA GLU A 22 6.92 -1.38 -3.25
C GLU A 22 6.58 -0.09 -2.50
N SER A 23 6.96 1.09 -3.03
CA SER A 23 6.64 2.36 -2.36
C SER A 23 5.14 2.68 -2.45
N ALA A 24 4.49 2.34 -3.56
CA ALA A 24 3.05 2.48 -3.70
C ALA A 24 2.31 1.58 -2.71
N GLU A 25 2.64 0.29 -2.67
CA GLU A 25 2.02 -0.71 -1.79
C GLU A 25 2.24 -0.34 -0.32
N GLN A 26 3.42 0.15 0.05
CA GLN A 26 3.67 0.65 1.41
C GLN A 26 2.73 1.81 1.78
N THR A 27 2.55 2.79 0.89
CA THR A 27 1.63 3.92 1.13
C THR A 27 0.16 3.47 1.14
N ILE A 28 -0.21 2.51 0.31
CA ILE A 28 -1.55 1.92 0.29
C ILE A 28 -1.85 1.17 1.61
N VAL A 29 -0.90 0.38 2.12
CA VAL A 29 -1.10 -0.35 3.38
C VAL A 29 -1.16 0.61 4.57
N ASP A 30 -0.27 1.61 4.64
CA ASP A 30 -0.25 2.59 5.72
C ASP A 30 -1.55 3.44 5.76
N GLY A 31 -1.99 3.91 4.60
CA GLY A 31 -3.24 4.65 4.48
C GLY A 31 -4.47 3.77 4.74
N TYR A 32 -4.44 2.49 4.37
CA TYR A 32 -5.49 1.52 4.71
C TYR A 32 -5.62 1.35 6.21
N VAL A 33 -4.52 1.07 6.92
CA VAL A 33 -4.51 0.91 8.38
C VAL A 33 -5.03 2.18 9.06
N SER A 34 -4.57 3.36 8.59
CA SER A 34 -5.02 4.65 9.11
C SER A 34 -6.52 4.88 8.87
N LYS A 35 -7.06 4.47 7.72
CA LYS A 35 -8.50 4.53 7.41
C LYS A 35 -9.31 3.61 8.30
N GLN A 36 -8.88 2.36 8.47
CA GLN A 36 -9.60 1.38 9.29
C GLN A 36 -9.65 1.78 10.76
N ILE A 37 -8.59 2.38 11.30
CA ILE A 37 -8.61 2.93 12.66
C ILE A 37 -9.66 4.05 12.78
N ALA A 38 -9.85 4.86 11.74
CA ALA A 38 -10.80 5.96 11.74
C ALA A 38 -12.26 5.50 11.54
N CYS A 39 -12.48 4.52 10.67
CA CYS A 39 -13.81 4.12 10.23
C CYS A 39 -14.36 2.89 10.97
N THR A 40 -13.49 1.95 11.34
CA THR A 40 -13.84 0.71 12.02
C THR A 40 -12.98 0.48 13.27
N PRO A 41 -13.00 1.38 14.28
CA PRO A 41 -12.13 1.30 15.45
C PRO A 41 -12.32 0.01 16.28
N GLU A 42 -13.47 -0.65 16.16
CA GLU A 42 -13.79 -1.90 16.84
C GLU A 42 -13.37 -3.16 16.06
N MET A 43 -12.98 -3.00 14.78
CA MET A 43 -12.52 -4.10 13.93
C MET A 43 -11.05 -3.85 13.52
N PRO A 44 -10.08 -4.48 14.19
CA PRO A 44 -8.68 -4.28 13.86
C PRO A 44 -8.39 -4.75 12.42
N PRO A 45 -7.66 -3.97 11.61
CA PRO A 45 -7.28 -4.38 10.26
C PRO A 45 -6.31 -5.56 10.31
N ALA A 46 -6.52 -6.54 9.43
CA ALA A 46 -5.69 -7.70 9.23
C ALA A 46 -5.35 -7.83 7.74
N PHE A 47 -4.52 -6.90 7.26
CA PHE A 47 -4.07 -6.86 5.87
C PHE A 47 -3.45 -8.18 5.42
N GLU A 48 -3.92 -8.73 4.30
CA GLU A 48 -3.35 -9.94 3.70
C GLU A 48 -2.61 -9.65 2.40
N SER A 49 -3.25 -8.93 1.46
CA SER A 49 -2.66 -8.69 0.14
C SER A 49 -3.27 -7.52 -0.60
N ILE A 50 -2.53 -7.04 -1.60
CA ILE A 50 -3.00 -6.11 -2.64
C ILE A 50 -3.10 -6.87 -3.95
N THR A 51 -4.21 -6.68 -4.66
CA THR A 51 -4.38 -7.13 -6.05
C THR A 51 -4.56 -5.93 -6.94
N TRP A 52 -3.69 -5.75 -7.93
CA TRP A 52 -3.81 -4.67 -8.91
C TRP A 52 -4.79 -5.05 -10.02
N ASP A 53 -5.72 -4.14 -10.34
CA ASP A 53 -6.62 -4.31 -11.48
C ASP A 53 -5.85 -4.15 -12.79
N PRO A 54 -6.20 -4.86 -13.88
CA PRO A 54 -5.62 -4.63 -15.20
C PRO A 54 -5.70 -3.15 -15.60
N PRO A 55 -4.62 -2.52 -16.12
CA PRO A 55 -3.40 -3.14 -16.67
C PRO A 55 -2.33 -3.53 -15.64
N GLY A 56 -2.59 -3.34 -14.34
CA GLY A 56 -1.64 -3.53 -13.25
C GLY A 56 -1.00 -2.20 -12.82
N PHE A 57 0.01 -2.29 -11.96
CA PHE A 57 0.78 -1.14 -11.51
C PHE A 57 1.64 -0.54 -12.64
N VAL A 58 1.58 0.77 -12.82
CA VAL A 58 2.42 1.53 -13.75
C VAL A 58 3.40 2.41 -12.96
N PRO A 59 4.72 2.21 -13.07
CA PRO A 59 5.72 3.04 -12.39
C PRO A 59 5.55 4.54 -12.68
N ALA A 60 5.76 5.39 -11.68
CA ALA A 60 5.58 6.85 -11.77
C ALA A 60 4.19 7.34 -12.20
N THR A 61 3.20 6.44 -12.25
CA THR A 61 1.81 6.76 -12.60
C THR A 61 0.86 6.23 -11.53
N GLY A 62 0.99 4.96 -11.16
CA GLY A 62 0.15 4.27 -10.19
C GLY A 62 -0.79 3.26 -10.86
N GLY A 63 -1.99 3.11 -10.32
CA GLY A 63 -2.99 2.16 -10.77
C GLY A 63 -4.14 2.04 -9.77
N SER A 64 -5.15 1.23 -10.10
CA SER A 64 -6.20 0.85 -9.17
C SER A 64 -6.06 -0.61 -8.76
N GLY A 65 -6.68 -0.97 -7.64
CA GLY A 65 -6.68 -2.34 -7.18
C GLY A 65 -7.61 -2.55 -6.00
N MET A 66 -7.52 -3.75 -5.44
CA MET A 66 -8.30 -4.19 -4.30
C MET A 66 -7.36 -4.60 -3.15
N ILE A 67 -7.62 -4.06 -1.97
CA ILE A 67 -7.03 -4.57 -0.72
C ILE A 67 -7.89 -5.73 -0.23
N THR A 68 -7.24 -6.85 0.07
CA THR A 68 -7.85 -8.01 0.73
C THR A 68 -7.38 -8.07 2.18
N ASP A 69 -8.35 -8.15 3.07
CA ASP A 69 -8.17 -8.32 4.51
C ASP A 69 -8.68 -9.70 4.94
N ALA A 70 -8.12 -10.25 6.02
CA ALA A 70 -8.56 -11.52 6.57
C ALA A 70 -10.02 -11.47 7.05
N ASN A 71 -10.51 -10.28 7.42
CA ASN A 71 -11.92 -10.05 7.64
C ASN A 71 -12.60 -9.67 6.30
N PRO A 72 -13.53 -10.48 5.77
CA PRO A 72 -14.19 -10.18 4.49
C PRO A 72 -15.11 -8.96 4.53
N ALA A 73 -15.41 -8.43 5.72
CA ALA A 73 -16.10 -7.16 5.88
C ALA A 73 -15.17 -5.93 5.76
N LEU A 74 -13.85 -6.16 5.73
CA LEU A 74 -12.80 -5.16 5.63
C LEU A 74 -12.05 -5.28 4.30
N GLY A 75 -11.22 -4.29 4.00
CA GLY A 75 -10.60 -4.13 2.68
C GLY A 75 -11.51 -3.37 1.73
N GLY A 76 -11.08 -3.23 0.49
CA GLY A 76 -11.81 -2.40 -0.46
C GLY A 76 -10.97 -1.95 -1.65
N GLN A 77 -11.64 -1.30 -2.60
CA GLN A 77 -11.00 -0.80 -3.80
C GLN A 77 -10.24 0.49 -3.50
N PHE A 78 -9.05 0.63 -4.07
CA PHE A 78 -8.22 1.82 -3.96
C PHE A 78 -7.76 2.29 -5.34
N THR A 79 -7.42 3.56 -5.44
CA THR A 79 -6.69 4.15 -6.57
C THR A 79 -5.45 4.84 -6.05
N ALA A 80 -4.29 4.45 -6.54
CA ALA A 80 -3.02 5.09 -6.25
C ALA A 80 -2.55 5.89 -7.47
N ALA A 81 -2.17 7.14 -7.25
CA ALA A 81 -1.65 8.04 -8.28
C ALA A 81 -0.36 8.71 -7.80
N TRP A 82 0.65 8.77 -8.66
CA TRP A 82 1.89 9.49 -8.34
C TRP A 82 1.70 10.99 -8.61
N THR A 83 1.94 11.83 -7.61
CA THR A 83 1.80 13.30 -7.73
C THR A 83 3.05 13.99 -8.27
N GLY A 84 4.16 13.25 -8.44
CA GLY A 84 5.49 13.81 -8.72
C GLY A 84 6.38 13.91 -7.49
N SER A 85 5.83 13.80 -6.29
CA SER A 85 6.59 13.85 -5.02
C SER A 85 6.16 12.77 -4.02
N GLU A 86 4.91 12.32 -4.09
CA GLU A 86 4.35 11.31 -3.19
C GLU A 86 3.26 10.49 -3.88
N TRP A 87 2.87 9.38 -3.25
CA TRP A 87 1.71 8.59 -3.66
C TRP A 87 0.45 9.19 -3.06
N SER A 88 -0.47 9.63 -3.90
CA SER A 88 -1.84 9.97 -3.52
C SER A 88 -2.70 8.72 -3.64
N VAL A 89 -3.24 8.24 -2.51
CA VAL A 89 -4.10 7.04 -2.48
C VAL A 89 -5.51 7.44 -2.07
N GLU A 90 -6.47 7.13 -2.93
CA GLU A 90 -7.89 7.28 -2.69
C GLU A 90 -8.51 5.92 -2.37
N TYR A 91 -9.15 5.80 -1.21
CA TYR A 91 -9.89 4.60 -0.80
C TYR A 91 -11.37 4.81 -1.09
N LEU A 92 -11.98 3.93 -1.87
CA LEU A 92 -13.39 4.02 -2.24
C LEU A 92 -14.33 3.40 -1.19
N TYR A 93 -13.87 3.39 0.07
CA TYR A 93 -14.53 2.76 1.21
C TYR A 93 -14.15 3.47 2.53
N CYS A 94 -14.70 2.99 3.64
CA CYS A 94 -14.55 3.55 4.98
C CYS A 94 -13.56 2.71 5.79
#